data_AF-A0AB37QJA1-F1
#
_entry.id   AF-A0AB37QJA1-F1
#
_cell.length_a   1.000
_cell.length_b   1.000
_cell.length_c   1.000
_cell.angle_alpha   90.00
_cell.angle_beta   90.00
_cell.angle_gamma   90.00
#
_symmetry.space_group_name_H-M   'P 1'
#
loop_
_entity.id
_entity.type
_entity.pdbx_description
1 polymer ?
#
loop_
_entity_poly.entity_id
_entity_poly.type
_entity_poly.pdbx_seq_one_letter_code
_entity_poly.pdbx_strand_id
1 'polypeptide(L)' 'MECTTTTDEVYGPRNAWLGRRAIDGNIWSGRKMIFRIIDDRVYSMHEQYLGRLKYGMAITDRGELIFMVR' A
#
# COMPACT_ATOMS: atom_id res chain seq x y z
N MET A 1 19.30 19.78 5.37
CA MET A 1 18.51 18.53 5.53
C MET A 1 17.60 18.43 4.32
N GLU A 2 17.94 17.59 3.35
CA GLU A 2 16.99 17.24 2.30
C GLU A 2 15.94 16.33 2.91
N CYS A 3 14.71 16.84 3.06
CA CYS A 3 13.57 16.01 3.40
C CYS A 3 13.21 15.23 2.13
N THR A 4 13.90 14.12 1.88
CA THR A 4 13.52 13.17 0.83
C THR A 4 12.16 12.60 1.21
N THR A 5 11.09 13.23 0.72
CA THR A 5 9.72 12.71 0.75
C THR A 5 9.66 11.49 -0.16
N THR A 6 10.31 10.40 0.25
CA THR A 6 10.39 9.15 -0.50
C THR A 6 9.00 8.53 -0.41
N THR A 7 8.14 8.88 -1.35
CA THR A 7 6.85 8.24 -1.51
C THR A 7 7.09 6.99 -2.34
N ASP A 8 7.01 5.81 -1.71
CA ASP A 8 7.16 4.55 -2.43
C ASP A 8 6.04 4.39 -3.45
N GLU A 9 6.37 3.84 -4.61
CA GLU A 9 5.38 3.56 -5.64
C GLU A 9 4.66 2.26 -5.32
N VAL A 10 3.35 2.24 -5.56
CA VAL A 10 2.51 1.10 -5.24
C VAL A 10 1.94 0.51 -6.52
N TYR A 11 2.17 -0.78 -6.72
CA TYR A 11 1.78 -1.54 -7.90
C TYR A 11 0.89 -2.73 -7.53
N GLY A 12 -0.22 -2.91 -8.24
CA GLY A 12 -1.09 -4.07 -8.10
C GLY A 12 -0.58 -5.29 -8.86
N PRO A 13 -1.41 -6.35 -8.93
CA PRO A 13 -1.15 -7.51 -9.78
C PRO A 13 -0.86 -7.08 -11.22
N ARG A 14 0.03 -7.83 -11.89
CA ARG A 14 0.50 -7.51 -13.26
C ARG A 14 1.22 -6.15 -13.37
N ASN A 15 1.79 -5.66 -12.27
CA ASN A 15 2.54 -4.41 -12.22
C ASN A 15 1.71 -3.17 -12.63
N ALA A 16 0.39 -3.21 -12.38
CA ALA A 16 -0.49 -2.08 -12.62
C ALA A 16 -0.21 -0.98 -11.59
N TRP A 17 0.13 0.24 -12.02
CA TRP A 17 0.35 1.35 -11.09
C TRP A 17 -0.95 1.71 -10.36
N LEU A 18 -0.91 1.71 -9.03
CA LEU A 18 -2.06 2.04 -8.19
C LEU A 18 -1.95 3.42 -7.56
N GLY A 19 -0.73 3.85 -7.22
CA GLY A 19 -0.54 5.09 -6.50
C GLY A 19 0.80 5.20 -5.80
N ARG A 20 0.82 6.01 -4.75
CA ARG A 20 1.99 6.25 -3.92
C ARG A 20 1.66 6.07 -2.45
N ARG A 21 2.59 5.47 -1.71
CA ARG A 21 2.54 5.36 -0.26
C ARG A 21 3.07 6.65 0.35
N ALA A 22 2.29 7.26 1.24
CA ALA A 22 2.72 8.37 2.08
C ALA A 22 3.35 7.84 3.38
N ILE A 23 4.12 8.70 4.05
CA ILE A 23 4.84 8.36 5.29
C ILE A 23 3.91 7.95 6.45
N ASP A 24 2.65 8.37 6.39
CA ASP A 24 1.59 8.02 7.34
C ASP A 24 1.01 6.61 7.11
N GLY A 25 1.53 5.86 6.12
CA GLY A 25 1.06 4.52 5.77
C GLY A 25 -0.17 4.50 4.86
N ASN A 26 -0.74 5.65 4.50
CA ASN A 26 -1.85 5.73 3.56
C ASN A 26 -1.32 5.62 2.11
N ILE A 27 -2.08 4.91 1.27
CA ILE A 27 -1.78 4.78 -0.15
C ILE A 27 -2.80 5.59 -0.94
N TRP A 28 -2.30 6.49 -1.78
CA TRP A 28 -3.10 7.44 -2.53
C TRP A 28 -2.96 7.22 -4.04
N SER A 29 -4.10 7.16 -4.72
CA SER A 29 -4.19 7.28 -6.17
C SER A 29 -4.68 8.68 -6.51
N GLY A 30 -3.76 9.56 -6.90
CA GLY A 30 -4.04 10.99 -7.02
C GLY A 30 -4.54 11.57 -5.69
N ARG A 31 -5.80 12.03 -5.64
CA ARG A 31 -6.44 12.59 -4.42
C ARG A 31 -7.27 11.57 -3.63
N LYS A 32 -7.34 10.31 -4.09
CA LYS A 32 -8.18 9.27 -3.46
C LYS A 32 -7.30 8.32 -2.65
N MET A 33 -7.58 8.19 -1.35
CA MET A 33 -7.00 7.14 -0.53
C MET A 33 -7.61 5.80 -0.92
N ILE A 34 -6.78 4.82 -1.24
CA ILE A 34 -7.21 3.49 -1.73
C ILE A 34 -6.89 2.37 -0.75
N PHE A 35 -5.81 2.49 0.02
CA PHE A 35 -5.46 1.57 1.10
C PHE A 35 -4.86 2.33 2.27
N ARG A 36 -4.87 1.68 3.43
CA ARG A 36 -4.20 2.14 4.64
C ARG A 36 -3.37 0.99 5.24
N ILE A 37 -2.15 1.29 5.67
CA ILE A 37 -1.27 0.35 6.36
C ILE A 37 -1.09 0.82 7.81
N ILE A 38 -1.44 -0.02 8.78
CA ILE A 38 -1.23 0.22 10.22
C ILE A 38 -0.59 -1.04 10.80
N ASP A 39 0.59 -0.93 11.42
CA ASP A 39 1.31 -2.06 12.03
C ASP A 39 1.36 -3.29 11.10
N ASP A 40 1.78 -3.05 9.85
CA ASP A 40 1.83 -4.02 8.75
C ASP A 40 0.49 -4.60 8.27
N ARG A 41 -0.64 -4.22 8.87
CA ARG A 41 -1.97 -4.65 8.42
C ARG A 41 -2.48 -3.73 7.32
N VAL A 42 -2.97 -4.34 6.26
CA VAL A 42 -3.49 -3.64 5.08
C VAL A 42 -5.00 -3.58 5.18
N TYR A 43 -5.54 -2.38 5.05
CA TYR A 43 -6.96 -2.08 5.07
C TYR A 43 -7.41 -1.42 3.77
N SER A 44 -8.65 -1.69 3.37
CA SER A 44 -9.32 -0.95 2.29
C SER A 44 -9.67 0.48 2.73
N MET A 45 -10.13 1.30 1.77
CA MET A 45 -10.72 2.61 2.07
C MET A 45 -11.91 2.58 3.04
N HIS A 46 -12.53 1.41 3.24
CA HIS A 46 -13.67 1.20 4.14
C HIS A 46 -13.26 0.51 5.44
N GLU A 47 -11.98 0.59 5.82
CA GLU A 47 -11.43 0.04 7.07
C GLU A 47 -11.57 -1.49 7.19
N GLN A 48 -11.85 -2.17 6.08
CA GLN A 48 -11.88 -3.63 6.05
C GLN A 48 -10.45 -4.17 5.97
N TYR A 49 -10.10 -5.04 6.90
CA TYR A 49 -8.82 -5.76 6.86
C TYR A 49 -8.76 -6.66 5.62
N LEU A 50 -7.67 -6.56 4.88
CA LEU A 50 -7.45 -7.31 3.63
C LEU A 50 -6.30 -8.31 3.74
N GLY A 51 -5.32 -8.04 4.60
CA GLY A 51 -4.12 -8.86 4.70
C GLY A 51 -2.96 -8.12 5.37
N ARG A 52 -1.74 -8.56 5.09
CA ARG A 52 -0.52 -8.00 5.70
C ARG A 52 0.53 -7.62 4.66
N LEU A 53 1.24 -6.54 4.95
CA LEU A 53 2.44 -6.13 4.23
C LEU A 53 3.64 -6.90 4.80
N LYS A 54 4.33 -7.67 3.94
CA LYS A 54 5.56 -8.38 4.28
C LYS A 54 6.54 -8.28 3.12
N TYR A 55 7.78 -7.89 3.40
CA TYR A 55 8.84 -7.76 2.38
C TYR A 55 8.41 -6.91 1.16
N GLY A 56 7.71 -5.79 1.42
CA GLY A 56 7.19 -4.90 0.36
C GLY A 56 5.96 -5.45 -0.39
N MET A 57 5.42 -6.61 -0.03
CA MET A 57 4.25 -7.22 -0.67
C MET A 57 3.06 -7.26 0.29
N ALA A 58 1.95 -6.65 -0.09
CA ALA A 58 0.67 -6.80 0.60
C ALA A 58 -0.01 -8.06 0.10
N ILE A 59 -0.25 -9.02 0.99
CA ILE A 59 -0.77 -10.35 0.66
C ILE A 59 -1.97 -10.65 1.57
N THR A 60 -3.03 -11.23 1.00
CA THR A 60 -4.18 -11.72 1.78
C THR A 60 -3.77 -12.88 2.68
N ASP A 61 -4.59 -13.21 3.68
CA ASP A 61 -4.35 -14.39 4.53
C ASP A 61 -4.36 -15.71 3.74
N ARG A 62 -4.87 -15.71 2.50
CA ARG A 62 -4.87 -16.85 1.56
C ARG A 62 -3.65 -16.90 0.63
N GLY A 63 -2.75 -15.93 0.72
CA GLY A 63 -1.55 -15.87 -0.14
C GLY A 63 -1.73 -15.10 -1.45
N GLU A 64 -2.85 -14.39 -1.65
CA GLU A 64 -3.11 -13.63 -2.88
C GLU A 64 -2.45 -12.25 -2.80
N LEU A 65 -1.75 -11.84 -3.86
CA LEU A 65 -1.14 -10.52 -3.93
C LEU A 65 -2.20 -9.42 -4.07
N ILE A 66 -2.17 -8.45 -3.16
CA ILE A 66 -2.99 -7.22 -3.22
C ILE A 66 -2.21 -6.12 -3.95
N PHE A 67 -1.00 -5.83 -3.50
CA PHE A 67 -0.08 -4.87 -4.13
C PHE A 67 1.37 -5.08 -3.69
N MET A 68 2.30 -4.42 -4.36
CA MET A 68 3.72 -4.33 -4.06
C MET A 68 4.10 -2.86 -3.87
N VAL A 69 5.00 -2.60 -2.93
CA VAL A 69 5.60 -1.29 -2.65
C VAL A 69 7.03 -1.32 -3.18
N ARG A 70 7.43 -0.30 -3.94
CA ARG A 70 8.75 -0.16 -4.56
C ARG A 70 9.38 1.20 -4.29
#